data_AF-A0A3R7PT27-F1
#
_entry.id   AF-A0A3R7PT27-F1
#
_cell.length_a   1.000
_cell.length_b   1.000
_cell.length_c   1.000
_cell.angle_alpha   90.00
_cell.angle_beta   90.00
_cell.angle_gamma   90.00
#
_symmetry.space_group_name_H-M   'P 1'
#
loop_
_entity.id
_entity.type
_entity.pdbx_description
1 polymer ?
#
loop_
_entity_poly.entity_id
_entity_poly.type
_entity_poly.pdbx_seq_one_letter_code
_entity_poly.pdbx_strand_id
1 'polypeptide(L)'
;MSGSEAAAIQVLTRAVQLDGEKKFAEALACYEQGIRLLLQAAKEVKDETKRSHFKKKTEEYLERAEIMKEAVNKQKEIGRTHRQIQIEDGDTGYSYETIFSPLIDKTLSSVVVVDAYIRSTHQIYNFLHFCELFVRKAECLKSITLQTTQDPVDPG
;
A
#
# COMPACT_ATOMS: atom_id res chain seq x y z
N MET A 1 2.02 -40.21 3.14
CA MET A 1 2.35 -38.77 3.06
C MET A 1 3.66 -38.59 3.80
N SER A 2 4.67 -37.97 3.19
CA SER A 2 5.89 -37.61 3.91
C SER A 2 5.56 -36.51 4.93
N GLY A 3 6.30 -36.44 6.04
CA GLY A 3 6.09 -35.35 7.02
C GLY A 3 6.25 -33.95 6.41
N SER A 4 7.08 -33.85 5.37
CA SER A 4 7.31 -32.65 4.56
C SER A 4 6.07 -32.20 3.78
N GLU A 5 5.29 -33.14 3.23
CA GLU A 5 4.07 -32.88 2.47
C GLU A 5 2.95 -32.33 3.35
N ALA A 6 2.69 -32.97 4.50
CA ALA A 6 1.65 -32.53 5.43
C ALA A 6 1.95 -31.15 6.01
N ALA A 7 3.22 -30.87 6.35
CA ALA A 7 3.65 -29.57 6.82
C ALA A 7 3.49 -28.49 5.73
N ALA A 8 3.83 -28.80 4.47
CA ALA A 8 3.65 -27.87 3.35
C ALA A 8 2.17 -27.46 3.18
N ILE A 9 1.26 -28.44 3.23
CA ILE A 9 -0.19 -28.19 3.11
C ILE A 9 -0.66 -27.27 4.24
N GLN A 10 -0.30 -27.58 5.49
CA GLN A 10 -0.73 -26.77 6.64
C GLN A 10 -0.27 -25.31 6.54
N VAL A 11 1.00 -25.09 6.16
CA VAL A 11 1.57 -23.74 6.01
C VAL A 11 0.93 -22.99 4.83
N LEU A 12 0.71 -23.66 3.69
CA LEU A 12 0.10 -23.04 2.51
C LEU A 12 -1.39 -22.73 2.73
N THR A 13 -2.13 -23.58 3.45
CA THR A 13 -3.51 -23.27 3.87
C THR A 13 -3.54 -22.02 4.76
N ARG A 14 -2.60 -21.91 5.70
CA ARG A 14 -2.47 -20.71 6.53
C ARG A 14 -2.10 -19.48 5.71
N ALA A 15 -1.23 -19.60 4.71
CA ALA A 15 -0.86 -18.51 3.81
C ALA A 15 -2.09 -17.96 3.08
N VAL A 16 -2.93 -18.83 2.51
CA VAL A 16 -4.17 -18.43 1.81
C VAL A 16 -5.17 -17.76 2.76
N GLN A 17 -5.29 -18.25 3.99
CA GLN A 17 -6.14 -17.60 5.00
C GLN A 17 -5.66 -16.18 5.31
N LEU A 18 -4.36 -16.00 5.57
CA LEU A 18 -3.76 -14.71 5.90
C LEU A 18 -3.83 -13.72 4.73
N ASP A 19 -3.70 -14.21 3.50
CA ASP A 19 -3.91 -13.45 2.26
C ASP A 19 -5.37 -12.93 2.19
N GLY A 20 -6.35 -13.79 2.46
CA GLY A 20 -7.76 -13.38 2.58
C GLY A 20 -8.02 -12.35 3.70
N GLU A 21 -7.29 -12.46 4.81
CA GLU A 21 -7.32 -11.49 5.94
C GLU A 21 -6.53 -10.20 5.64
N LYS A 22 -5.92 -10.05 4.46
CA LYS A 22 -5.05 -8.92 4.07
C LYS A 22 -3.81 -8.73 4.96
N LYS A 23 -3.38 -9.77 5.68
CA LYS A 23 -2.12 -9.76 6.47
C LYS A 23 -0.95 -10.12 5.57
N PHE A 24 -0.65 -9.26 4.59
CA PHE A 24 0.25 -9.57 3.48
C PHE A 24 1.66 -9.98 3.92
N ALA A 25 2.19 -9.38 4.99
CA ALA A 25 3.54 -9.71 5.50
C ALA A 25 3.61 -11.13 6.08
N GLU A 26 2.61 -11.51 6.87
CA GLU A 26 2.51 -12.85 7.45
C GLU A 26 2.19 -13.88 6.35
N ALA A 27 1.30 -13.54 5.43
CA ALA A 27 0.95 -14.38 4.28
C ALA A 27 2.17 -14.69 3.41
N LEU A 28 2.98 -13.67 3.09
CA LEU A 28 4.22 -13.81 2.32
C LEU A 28 5.19 -14.79 3.00
N ALA A 29 5.42 -14.63 4.30
CA ALA A 29 6.30 -15.52 5.06
C ALA A 29 5.80 -16.98 5.02
N CYS A 30 4.49 -17.19 5.16
CA CYS A 30 3.89 -18.53 5.03
C CYS A 30 4.00 -19.07 3.60
N TYR A 31 3.80 -18.26 2.55
CA TYR A 31 4.00 -18.71 1.16
C TYR A 31 5.45 -19.15 0.92
N GLU A 32 6.44 -18.34 1.31
CA GLU A 32 7.86 -18.70 1.15
C GLU A 32 8.22 -20.00 1.87
N GLN A 33 7.77 -20.17 3.12
CA GLN A 33 8.01 -21.39 3.90
C GLN A 33 7.29 -22.60 3.28
N GLY A 34 6.03 -22.44 2.88
CA GLY A 34 5.22 -23.49 2.27
C GLY A 34 5.79 -23.97 0.93
N ILE A 35 6.25 -23.04 0.09
CA ILE A 35 6.95 -23.31 -1.18
C ILE A 35 8.22 -24.11 -0.95
N ARG A 36 9.05 -23.73 0.04
CA ARG A 36 10.29 -24.47 0.38
C ARG A 36 9.99 -25.91 0.79
N LEU A 37 8.97 -26.13 1.62
CA LEU A 37 8.55 -27.47 2.05
C LEU A 37 7.99 -28.29 0.89
N LEU A 38 7.21 -27.67 0.00
CA LEU A 38 6.65 -28.32 -1.18
C LEU A 38 7.74 -28.75 -2.18
N LEU A 39 8.75 -27.90 -2.39
CA LEU A 39 9.93 -28.22 -3.20
C LEU A 39 10.74 -29.39 -2.60
N GLN A 40 10.86 -29.46 -1.27
CA GLN A 40 11.51 -30.58 -0.60
C GLN A 40 10.71 -31.87 -0.80
N ALA A 41 9.40 -31.84 -0.57
CA ALA A 41 8.52 -32.99 -0.82
C ALA A 41 8.61 -33.46 -2.29
N ALA A 42 8.69 -32.55 -3.26
CA ALA A 42 8.85 -32.88 -4.68
C ALA A 42 10.19 -33.56 -5.02
N LYS A 43 11.23 -33.40 -4.19
CA LYS A 43 12.50 -34.12 -4.35
C LYS A 43 12.46 -35.53 -3.76
N GLU A 44 11.67 -35.72 -2.71
CA GLU A 44 11.53 -37.01 -1.99
C GLU A 44 10.55 -37.97 -2.69
N VAL A 45 9.62 -37.44 -3.48
CA VAL A 45 8.62 -38.24 -4.22
C VAL A 45 9.23 -38.94 -5.43
N LYS A 46 9.03 -40.26 -5.51
CA LYS A 46 9.42 -41.12 -6.64
C LYS A 46 8.40 -41.15 -7.79
N ASP A 47 7.15 -40.79 -7.49
CA ASP A 47 6.05 -40.76 -8.45
C ASP A 47 6.11 -39.48 -9.30
N GLU A 48 6.39 -39.64 -10.59
CA GLU A 48 6.59 -38.51 -11.51
C GLU A 48 5.30 -37.69 -11.69
N THR A 49 4.11 -38.29 -11.57
CA THR A 49 2.84 -37.56 -11.70
C THR A 49 2.61 -36.61 -10.52
N LYS A 50 2.84 -37.11 -9.29
CA LYS A 50 2.75 -36.30 -8.06
C LYS A 50 3.83 -35.23 -8.00
N ARG A 51 5.04 -35.56 -8.47
CA ARG A 51 6.15 -34.61 -8.58
C ARG A 51 5.80 -33.46 -9.54
N SER A 52 5.22 -33.78 -10.69
CA SER A 52 4.73 -32.77 -11.64
C SER A 52 3.64 -31.89 -11.02
N HIS A 53 2.68 -32.48 -10.29
CA HIS A 53 1.64 -31.74 -9.58
C HIS A 53 2.23 -30.75 -8.54
N PHE A 54 3.21 -31.19 -7.76
CA PHE A 54 3.87 -30.32 -6.78
C PHE A 54 4.66 -29.18 -7.43
N LYS A 55 5.34 -29.43 -8.55
CA LYS A 55 6.01 -28.36 -9.32
C LYS A 55 5.01 -27.31 -9.81
N LYS A 56 3.90 -27.74 -10.41
CA LYS A 56 2.86 -26.81 -10.87
C LYS A 56 2.28 -25.99 -9.72
N LYS A 57 1.98 -26.62 -8.58
CA LYS A 57 1.51 -25.90 -7.38
C LYS A 57 2.55 -24.93 -6.83
N THR A 58 3.83 -25.29 -6.91
CA THR A 58 4.93 -24.39 -6.51
C THR A 58 4.92 -23.13 -7.36
N GLU A 59 4.78 -23.25 -8.69
CA GLU A 59 4.70 -22.10 -9.61
C GLU A 59 3.51 -21.20 -9.27
N GLU A 60 2.31 -21.77 -9.07
CA GLU A 60 1.11 -21.01 -8.69
C GLU A 60 1.30 -20.23 -7.38
N TYR A 61 1.90 -20.85 -6.36
CA TYR A 61 2.13 -20.17 -5.08
C TYR A 61 3.27 -19.15 -5.15
N LEU A 62 4.25 -19.34 -6.04
CA LEU A 62 5.37 -18.42 -6.23
C LEU A 62 4.90 -17.13 -6.93
N GLU A 63 4.03 -17.25 -7.94
CA GLU A 63 3.37 -16.10 -8.56
C GLU A 63 2.57 -15.31 -7.52
N ARG A 64 1.80 -16.02 -6.66
CA ARG A 64 1.05 -15.36 -5.58
C ARG A 64 1.96 -14.67 -4.57
N ALA A 65 3.08 -15.29 -4.21
CA ALA A 65 4.06 -14.73 -3.28
C ALA A 65 4.68 -13.42 -3.81
N GLU A 66 4.99 -13.32 -5.11
CA GLU A 66 5.52 -12.08 -5.69
C GLU A 66 4.48 -10.95 -5.63
N ILE A 67 3.19 -11.22 -5.90
CA ILE A 67 2.12 -10.23 -5.73
C ILE A 67 2.04 -9.76 -4.26
N MET A 68 2.13 -10.69 -3.30
CA MET A 68 2.12 -10.35 -1.87
C MET A 68 3.32 -9.51 -1.47
N LYS A 69 4.50 -9.80 -2.02
CA LYS A 69 5.73 -9.04 -1.76
C LYS A 69 5.62 -7.60 -2.26
N GLU A 70 5.03 -7.39 -3.43
CA GLU A 70 4.70 -6.03 -3.90
C GLU A 70 3.74 -5.31 -2.95
N ALA A 71 2.69 -6.00 -2.47
CA ALA A 71 1.73 -5.42 -1.52
C ALA A 71 2.40 -5.06 -0.18
N VAL A 72 3.28 -5.92 0.35
CA VAL A 72 4.06 -5.65 1.56
C VAL A 72 4.98 -4.44 1.37
N ASN A 73 5.64 -4.33 0.22
CA ASN A 73 6.50 -3.19 -0.07
C ASN A 73 5.68 -1.90 -0.17
N LYS A 74 4.53 -1.90 -0.87
CA LYS A 74 3.62 -0.75 -0.91
C LYS A 74 3.15 -0.36 0.50
N GLN A 75 2.79 -1.32 1.34
CA GLN A 75 2.34 -1.03 2.70
C GLN A 75 3.45 -0.55 3.62
N LYS A 76 4.69 -1.03 3.43
CA LYS A 76 5.88 -0.47 4.10
C LYS A 76 6.15 0.96 3.67
N GLU A 77 6.01 1.28 2.38
CA GLU A 77 6.14 2.65 1.90
C GLU A 77 5.08 3.56 2.53
N ILE A 78 3.80 3.16 2.53
CA ILE A 78 2.71 3.90 3.21
C ILE A 78 2.99 4.07 4.71
N GLY A 79 3.49 3.03 5.39
CA GLY A 79 3.84 3.08 6.81
C GLY A 79 5.06 3.95 7.12
N ARG A 80 6.00 4.07 6.17
CA ARG A 80 7.18 4.96 6.28
C ARG A 80 6.82 6.42 6.06
N THR A 81 5.74 6.73 5.35
CA THR A 81 5.28 8.11 5.10
C THR A 81 4.51 8.74 6.26
N HIS A 82 4.45 8.11 7.44
CA HIS A 82 4.05 8.83 8.64
C HIS A 82 5.20 9.70 9.15
N ARG A 83 5.21 10.96 8.73
CA ARG A 83 6.18 11.98 9.15
C ARG A 83 5.48 13.06 9.96
N GLN A 84 5.97 13.33 11.16
CA GLN A 84 5.61 14.52 11.91
C GLN A 84 6.63 15.62 11.63
N ILE A 85 6.15 16.81 11.27
CA ILE A 85 6.96 18.01 11.07
C ILE A 85 6.48 19.05 12.09
N GLN A 86 7.41 19.59 12.87
CA GLN A 86 7.16 20.69 13.78
C GLN A 86 7.68 21.96 13.08
N ILE A 87 6.80 22.94 12.89
CA ILE A 87 7.10 24.23 12.25
C ILE A 87 6.99 25.28 13.35
N GLU A 88 8.12 25.87 13.72
CA GLU A 88 8.21 26.88 14.79
C GLU A 88 7.95 28.29 14.27
N ASP A 89 7.77 29.25 15.18
CA ASP A 89 7.63 30.65 14.80
C ASP A 89 8.89 31.19 14.12
N GLY A 90 8.72 31.86 12.98
CA GLY A 90 9.82 32.36 12.15
C GLY A 90 10.48 31.32 11.23
N ASP A 91 10.05 30.06 11.25
CA ASP A 91 10.57 29.03 10.36
C ASP A 91 10.25 29.31 8.88
N THR A 92 11.15 28.88 8.00
CA THR A 92 10.99 29.00 6.54
C THR A 92 11.28 27.68 5.84
N GLY A 93 10.92 27.56 4.55
CA GLY A 93 11.16 26.34 3.75
C GLY A 93 10.02 25.31 3.73
N TYR A 94 8.96 25.55 4.49
CA TYR A 94 7.79 24.67 4.62
C TYR A 94 6.67 25.01 3.63
N SER A 95 7.01 25.10 2.35
CA SER A 95 6.01 25.25 1.29
C SER A 95 5.13 23.99 1.15
N TYR A 96 3.95 24.13 0.56
CA TYR A 96 3.12 22.97 0.19
C TYR A 96 3.89 21.96 -0.65
N GLU A 97 4.71 22.44 -1.58
CA GLU A 97 5.53 21.57 -2.42
C GLU A 97 6.51 20.75 -1.58
N THR A 98 7.23 21.37 -0.64
CA THR A 98 8.18 20.66 0.24
C THR A 98 7.48 19.59 1.08
N ILE A 99 6.29 19.91 1.61
CA ILE A 99 5.57 19.05 2.55
C ILE A 99 4.90 17.88 1.82
N PHE A 100 4.21 18.15 0.71
CA PHE A 100 3.32 17.18 0.07
C PHE A 100 3.92 16.47 -1.13
N SER A 101 4.98 16.98 -1.78
CA SER A 101 5.59 16.29 -2.93
C SER A 101 5.97 14.83 -2.66
N PRO A 102 6.52 14.45 -1.48
CA PRO A 102 6.83 13.05 -1.19
C PRO A 102 5.61 12.13 -1.12
N LEU A 103 4.41 12.70 -0.98
CA LEU A 103 3.14 11.97 -0.89
C LEU A 103 2.45 11.80 -2.25
N ILE A 104 2.97 12.46 -3.29
CA ILE A 104 2.38 12.42 -4.63
C ILE A 104 3.06 11.31 -5.43
N ASP A 105 2.30 10.25 -5.73
CA ASP A 105 2.72 9.18 -6.62
C ASP A 105 1.87 9.12 -7.90
N LYS A 106 2.26 8.25 -8.83
CA LYS A 106 1.56 8.08 -10.12
C LYS A 106 0.15 7.52 -10.00
N THR A 107 -0.24 7.02 -8.83
CA THR A 107 -1.55 6.41 -8.56
C THR A 107 -2.53 7.38 -7.92
N LEU A 108 -2.04 8.53 -7.43
CA LEU A 108 -2.88 9.55 -6.82
C LEU A 108 -3.91 10.08 -7.81
N SER A 109 -5.18 9.78 -7.55
CA SER A 109 -6.30 10.11 -8.44
C SER A 109 -7.36 11.00 -7.81
N SER A 110 -7.39 11.11 -6.48
CA SER A 110 -8.27 12.03 -5.78
C SER A 110 -7.61 12.59 -4.53
N VAL A 111 -7.94 13.82 -4.20
CA VAL A 111 -7.49 14.52 -2.99
C VAL A 111 -8.71 15.06 -2.26
N VAL A 112 -8.79 14.82 -0.96
CA VAL A 112 -9.84 15.37 -0.09
C VAL A 112 -9.20 16.27 0.94
N VAL A 113 -9.64 17.53 1.00
CA VAL A 113 -9.18 18.52 1.97
C VAL A 113 -10.34 18.87 2.88
N VAL A 114 -10.11 18.77 4.19
CA VAL A 114 -11.06 19.19 5.22
C VAL A 114 -10.40 20.31 6.01
N ASP A 115 -10.79 21.55 5.75
CA ASP A 115 -10.23 22.73 6.38
C ASP A 115 -11.35 23.74 6.67
N ALA A 116 -11.56 24.05 7.94
CA ALA A 116 -12.65 24.92 8.38
C ALA A 116 -12.46 26.39 7.99
N TYR A 117 -11.24 26.80 7.63
CA TYR A 117 -10.87 28.20 7.55
C TYR A 117 -10.75 28.73 6.13
N ILE A 118 -11.08 27.99 5.08
CA ILE A 118 -10.97 28.54 3.71
C ILE A 118 -12.14 29.51 3.45
N ARG A 119 -11.91 30.80 3.77
CA ARG A 119 -12.91 31.89 3.68
C ARG A 119 -12.33 33.21 3.21
N SER A 120 -11.25 33.70 3.84
CA SER A 120 -10.61 34.95 3.46
C SER A 120 -9.77 34.81 2.18
N THR A 121 -9.51 35.93 1.52
CA THR A 121 -8.72 36.00 0.29
C THR A 121 -7.38 35.25 0.39
N HIS A 122 -6.63 35.46 1.47
CA HIS A 122 -5.36 34.77 1.67
C HIS A 122 -5.53 33.25 1.82
N GLN A 123 -6.56 32.80 2.53
CA GLN A 123 -6.83 31.36 2.69
C GLN A 123 -7.25 30.71 1.36
N ILE A 124 -7.97 31.44 0.51
CA ILE A 124 -8.31 31.00 -0.84
C ILE A 124 -7.04 30.87 -1.70
N TYR A 125 -6.12 31.85 -1.64
CA TYR A 125 -4.84 31.77 -2.34
C TYR A 125 -3.97 30.60 -1.85
N ASN A 126 -3.96 30.33 -0.54
CA ASN A 126 -3.30 29.17 0.01
C ASN A 126 -3.85 27.86 -0.57
N PHE A 127 -5.18 27.73 -0.64
CA PHE A 127 -5.82 26.57 -1.26
C PHE A 127 -5.54 26.48 -2.77
N LEU A 128 -5.45 27.61 -3.47
CA LEU A 128 -5.07 27.66 -4.87
C LEU A 128 -3.65 27.11 -5.07
N HIS A 129 -2.66 27.57 -4.30
CA HIS A 129 -1.28 27.06 -4.36
C HIS A 129 -1.18 25.58 -4.02
N PHE A 130 -2.01 25.12 -3.07
CA PHE A 130 -2.16 23.69 -2.81
C PHE A 130 -2.67 22.95 -4.05
N CYS A 131 -3.74 23.41 -4.69
CA CYS A 131 -4.26 22.79 -5.92
C CYS A 131 -3.23 22.78 -7.06
N GLU A 132 -2.51 23.89 -7.26
CA GLU A 132 -1.45 24.02 -8.28
C GLU A 132 -0.36 22.96 -8.11
N LEU A 133 0.01 22.60 -6.88
CA LEU A 133 0.95 21.52 -6.63
C LEU A 133 0.43 20.18 -7.18
N PHE A 134 -0.79 19.80 -6.83
CA PHE A 134 -1.35 18.51 -7.23
C PHE A 134 -1.62 18.45 -8.73
N VAL A 135 -2.12 19.53 -9.34
CA VAL A 135 -2.32 19.60 -10.79
C VAL A 135 -1.00 19.46 -11.55
N ARG A 136 0.10 20.03 -11.04
CA ARG A 136 1.42 19.93 -11.68
C ARG A 136 2.08 18.57 -11.51
N LYS A 137 1.92 17.93 -10.35
CA LYS A 137 2.71 16.72 -9.99
C LYS A 137 1.93 15.41 -10.04
N ALA A 138 0.62 15.42 -9.88
CA ALA A 138 -0.19 14.20 -9.87
C ALA A 138 -0.77 13.95 -11.27
N GLU A 139 -0.07 13.16 -12.09
CA GLU A 139 -0.44 12.86 -13.48
C GLU A 139 -1.84 12.25 -13.65
N CYS A 140 -2.29 11.48 -12.65
CA CYS A 140 -3.55 10.74 -12.69
C CYS A 140 -4.69 11.40 -11.89
N LEU A 141 -4.51 12.65 -11.46
CA LEU A 141 -5.48 13.37 -10.65
C LEU A 141 -6.79 13.60 -11.43
N LYS A 142 -7.91 13.23 -10.81
CA LYS A 142 -9.27 13.37 -11.38
C LYS A 142 -10.11 14.37 -10.60
N SER A 143 -9.95 14.44 -9.29
CA SER A 143 -10.75 15.33 -8.45
C SER A 143 -9.98 15.84 -7.23
N ILE A 144 -10.27 17.09 -6.87
CA ILE A 144 -9.96 17.67 -5.57
C ILE A 144 -11.28 18.05 -4.92
N THR A 145 -11.56 17.51 -3.75
CA THR A 145 -12.79 17.79 -2.99
C THR A 145 -12.42 18.60 -1.76
N LEU A 146 -13.00 19.79 -1.64
CA LEU A 146 -12.86 20.64 -0.46
C LEU A 146 -14.12 20.57 0.40
N GLN A 147 -13.95 20.25 1.67
CA GLN A 147 -14.95 20.42 2.71
C GLN A 147 -14.50 21.56 3.64
N THR A 148 -15.19 22.69 3.54
CA THR A 148 -14.99 23.86 4.40
C THR A 148 -16.27 24.16 5.18
N THR A 149 -16.21 25.10 6.12
CA THR A 149 -17.36 25.53 6.92
C THR A 149 -17.92 26.85 6.42
N GLN A 150 -19.24 27.02 6.53
CA GLN A 150 -19.94 28.24 6.14
C GLN A 150 -19.42 29.44 6.95
N ASP A 151 -19.35 30.61 6.31
CA ASP A 151 -19.01 31.84 7.01
C ASP A 151 -20.17 32.21 7.96
N PRO A 152 -19.92 32.34 9.28
CA PRO A 152 -20.96 32.75 10.22
C PRO A 152 -21.36 34.22 10.08
N VAL A 153 -20.56 35.05 9.39
CA VAL A 153 -20.81 36.49 9.22
C VAL A 153 -21.60 36.79 7.95
N ASP A 154 -21.53 35.92 6.95
CA ASP A 154 -22.28 36.01 5.71
C ASP A 154 -22.87 34.64 5.34
N PRO A 155 -24.10 34.33 5.81
CA PRO A 155 -24.74 33.04 5.54
C PRO A 155 -25.22 32.90 4.08
N GLY A 156 -25.12 33.95 3.25
CA GLY A 156 -25.62 33.99 1.87
C GLY A 156 -26.84 34.87 1.68
#